data_AF-A0A399YCJ9-F1
#
_entry.id   AF-A0A399YCJ9-F1
#
_cell.length_a   1.000
_cell.length_b   1.000
_cell.length_c   1.000
_cell.angle_alpha   90.00
_cell.angle_beta   90.00
_cell.angle_gamma   90.00
#
_symmetry.space_group_name_H-M   'P 1'
#
loop_
_entity.id
_entity.type
_entity.pdbx_description
1 polymer ?
#
loop_
_entity_poly.entity_id
_entity_poly.type
_entity_poly.pdbx_seq_one_letter_code
_entity_poly.pdbx_strand_id
1 'polypeptide(L)'
;MTTHSPLFRLEADAARQPQPAPLLFVALEGFLDAGQVRSTLAEHLLDTLEHEVVASFAVDELVDYRSRRPLMTFDSDHYADYDDPSLVLYRMTDAVGEPFLLLHGVEPDFRWEGFVEAVRQLGLAFGVRRVVSAHGIPMAVPHTRPVGMTRFASDRELLGEHTPIFGSVKVPGSADALLHLRLAEAGLTTMGVAVHVPHYLAEAQFGDAVVAAADAVMDLTGLVLPTAELVSAAALTRSRIEAELEQNEEAREVVEGLEQRYDHFVEGQRRRSLLAAEAAKLPSADEIGEALEAFLADPGVAGPAPQEPGEGTDSRDS
;
A
#
# COMPACT_ATOMS: atom_id res chain seq x y z
N MET A 1 -28.12 -8.66 -22.45
CA MET A 1 -28.99 -8.79 -21.25
C MET A 1 -28.05 -9.04 -20.09
N THR A 2 -27.68 -7.99 -19.35
CA THR A 2 -26.86 -8.11 -18.15
C THR A 2 -27.69 -8.80 -17.07
N THR A 3 -27.41 -10.08 -16.85
CA THR A 3 -27.97 -10.83 -15.74
C THR A 3 -27.51 -10.15 -14.46
N HIS A 4 -28.43 -9.60 -13.66
CA HIS A 4 -28.08 -9.11 -12.32
C HIS A 4 -27.41 -10.25 -11.56
N SER A 5 -26.20 -10.01 -11.06
CA SER A 5 -25.53 -10.99 -10.20
C SER A 5 -26.43 -11.32 -9.01
N PRO A 6 -26.67 -12.60 -8.68
CA PRO A 6 -27.43 -12.96 -7.49
C PRO A 6 -26.67 -12.66 -6.19
N LEU A 7 -25.38 -12.29 -6.29
CA LEU A 7 -24.49 -12.10 -5.15
C LEU A 7 -24.66 -10.75 -4.43
N PHE A 8 -25.49 -9.85 -4.95
CA PHE A 8 -25.78 -8.58 -4.27
C PHE A 8 -27.21 -8.13 -4.49
N ARG A 9 -27.69 -7.30 -3.57
CA ARG A 9 -28.93 -6.54 -3.68
C ARG A 9 -28.59 -5.05 -3.62
N LEU A 10 -29.17 -4.25 -4.51
CA LEU A 10 -29.13 -2.79 -4.40
C LEU A 10 -30.17 -2.32 -3.39
N GLU A 11 -29.80 -1.35 -2.55
CA GLU A 11 -30.75 -0.69 -1.67
C GLU A 11 -31.67 0.27 -2.47
N ALA A 12 -32.91 0.41 -2.00
CA ALA A 12 -34.01 0.97 -2.79
C ALA A 12 -33.78 2.42 -3.26
N ASP A 13 -33.03 3.21 -2.50
CA ASP A 13 -32.68 4.59 -2.85
C ASP A 13 -31.54 4.64 -3.87
N ALA A 14 -30.50 3.83 -3.70
CA ALA A 14 -29.40 3.72 -4.63
C ALA A 14 -29.82 3.19 -6.01
N ALA A 15 -30.80 2.29 -6.06
CA ALA A 15 -31.36 1.77 -7.32
C ALA A 15 -32.10 2.84 -8.15
N ARG A 16 -32.59 3.91 -7.50
CA ARG A 16 -33.39 4.95 -8.16
C ARG A 16 -32.53 6.06 -8.78
N GLN A 17 -31.39 6.39 -8.17
CA GLN A 17 -30.48 7.45 -8.63
C GLN A 17 -29.02 7.04 -8.39
N PRO A 18 -28.36 6.33 -9.32
CA PRO A 18 -26.94 6.02 -9.19
C PRO A 18 -26.12 7.31 -9.32
N GLN A 19 -25.64 7.82 -8.19
CA GLN A 19 -24.69 8.93 -8.16
C GLN A 19 -23.28 8.39 -8.45
N PRO A 20 -22.53 8.98 -9.39
CA PRO A 20 -21.19 8.54 -9.70
C PRO A 20 -20.24 8.71 -8.51
N ALA A 21 -19.45 7.67 -8.24
CA ALA A 21 -18.38 7.67 -7.26
C ALA A 21 -17.16 7.00 -7.91
N PRO A 22 -16.20 7.79 -8.44
CA PRO A 22 -15.16 7.27 -9.34
C PRO A 22 -14.09 6.41 -8.66
N LEU A 23 -14.09 6.38 -7.32
CA LEU A 23 -13.13 5.65 -6.50
C LEU A 23 -13.85 4.61 -5.64
N LEU A 24 -13.29 3.40 -5.61
CA LEU A 24 -13.68 2.31 -4.70
C LEU A 24 -12.53 2.03 -3.72
N PHE A 25 -12.76 2.23 -2.43
CA PHE A 25 -11.93 1.73 -1.35
C PHE A 25 -12.39 0.31 -0.99
N VAL A 26 -11.49 -0.68 -1.02
CA VAL A 26 -11.76 -2.05 -0.57
C VAL A 26 -11.11 -2.32 0.79
N ALA A 27 -11.90 -2.79 1.76
CA ALA A 27 -11.48 -3.12 3.11
C ALA A 27 -12.16 -4.41 3.61
N LEU A 28 -11.68 -5.57 3.14
CA LEU A 28 -12.24 -6.89 3.45
C LEU A 28 -11.55 -7.57 4.64
N GLU A 29 -12.32 -8.17 5.54
CA GLU A 29 -11.81 -8.83 6.75
C GLU A 29 -11.77 -10.36 6.61
N GLY A 30 -10.58 -10.96 6.78
CA GLY A 30 -10.44 -12.43 6.72
C GLY A 30 -9.03 -12.89 6.42
N PHE A 31 -8.28 -12.08 5.67
CA PHE A 31 -6.86 -12.28 5.41
C PHE A 31 -5.98 -11.34 6.26
N LEU A 32 -4.66 -11.52 6.16
CA LEU A 32 -3.62 -10.76 6.85
C LEU A 32 -3.94 -9.25 6.97
N ASP A 33 -3.98 -8.75 8.19
CA ASP A 33 -4.06 -7.33 8.52
C ASP A 33 -3.26 -7.02 9.80
N ALA A 34 -1.94 -7.10 9.68
CA ALA A 34 -1.07 -6.84 10.83
C ALA A 34 -1.32 -5.42 11.36
N GLY A 35 -1.35 -5.24 12.68
CA GLY A 35 -1.58 -3.91 13.25
C GLY A 35 -3.02 -3.43 13.18
N GLN A 36 -3.97 -4.26 12.72
CA GLN A 36 -5.38 -3.92 12.49
C GLN A 36 -5.54 -2.67 11.59
N VAL A 37 -4.68 -2.53 10.58
CA VAL A 37 -4.59 -1.33 9.75
C VAL A 37 -5.86 -1.12 8.94
N ARG A 38 -6.30 -2.16 8.24
CA ARG A 38 -7.45 -2.11 7.33
C ARG A 38 -8.75 -2.03 8.10
N SER A 39 -8.94 -2.86 9.14
CA SER A 39 -10.18 -2.84 9.93
C SER A 39 -10.35 -1.51 10.66
N THR A 40 -9.32 -1.04 11.38
CA THR A 40 -9.39 0.25 12.09
C THR A 40 -9.66 1.41 11.13
N LEU A 41 -9.04 1.42 9.95
CA LEU A 41 -9.27 2.50 8.98
C LEU A 41 -10.71 2.46 8.44
N ALA A 42 -11.25 1.28 8.13
CA ALA A 42 -12.62 1.16 7.64
C ALA A 42 -13.66 1.56 8.70
N GLU A 43 -13.49 1.08 9.94
CA GLU A 43 -14.31 1.46 11.11
C GLU A 43 -14.28 2.97 11.31
N HIS A 44 -13.08 3.57 11.30
CA HIS A 44 -12.92 5.02 11.45
C HIS A 44 -13.65 5.82 10.37
N LEU A 45 -13.63 5.36 9.12
CA LEU A 45 -14.37 6.03 8.04
C LEU A 45 -15.89 5.92 8.24
N LEU A 46 -16.39 4.76 8.70
CA LEU A 46 -17.81 4.57 9.00
C LEU A 46 -18.25 5.42 10.20
N ASP A 47 -17.40 5.58 11.21
CA ASP A 47 -17.73 6.37 12.40
C ASP A 47 -17.68 7.89 12.15
N THR A 48 -16.86 8.36 11.21
CA THR A 48 -16.57 9.79 11.05
C THR A 48 -17.13 10.46 9.80
N LEU A 49 -17.46 9.69 8.75
CA LEU A 49 -17.97 10.25 7.50
C LEU A 49 -19.45 9.94 7.31
N GLU A 50 -20.16 10.89 6.67
CA GLU A 50 -21.52 10.65 6.19
C GLU A 50 -21.51 9.55 5.12
N HIS A 51 -22.37 8.55 5.31
CA HIS A 51 -22.43 7.42 4.42
C HIS A 51 -23.84 6.83 4.33
N GLU A 52 -24.09 6.09 3.26
CA GLU A 52 -25.31 5.33 3.03
C GLU A 52 -25.00 3.98 2.39
N VAL A 53 -25.83 2.98 2.67
CA VAL A 53 -25.71 1.66 2.06
C VAL A 53 -26.22 1.70 0.62
N VAL A 54 -25.39 1.24 -0.30
CA VAL A 54 -25.68 1.18 -1.73
C VAL A 54 -26.03 -0.23 -2.16
N ALA A 55 -25.29 -1.22 -1.66
CA ALA A 55 -25.52 -2.61 -1.94
C ALA A 55 -25.09 -3.49 -0.77
N SER A 56 -25.80 -4.60 -0.57
CA SER A 56 -25.43 -5.65 0.37
C SER A 56 -25.18 -6.94 -0.38
N PHE A 57 -24.08 -7.62 -0.07
CA PHE A 57 -23.75 -8.90 -0.66
C PHE A 57 -24.45 -10.07 0.05
N ALA A 58 -24.70 -11.15 -0.69
CA ALA A 58 -25.30 -12.37 -0.15
C ALA A 58 -24.26 -13.18 0.65
N VAL A 59 -23.95 -12.75 1.87
CA VAL A 59 -22.96 -13.39 2.77
C VAL A 59 -23.22 -14.88 2.98
N ASP A 60 -24.49 -15.31 2.99
CA ASP A 60 -24.89 -16.73 3.07
C ASP A 60 -24.34 -17.59 1.92
N GLU A 61 -24.08 -17.00 0.75
CA GLU A 61 -23.47 -17.69 -0.38
C GLU A 61 -21.94 -17.56 -0.42
N LEU A 62 -21.38 -16.67 0.39
CA LEU A 62 -19.99 -16.23 0.30
C LEU A 62 -19.15 -16.68 1.50
N VAL A 63 -19.74 -16.93 2.65
CA VAL A 63 -19.02 -17.19 3.92
C VAL A 63 -19.23 -18.61 4.42
N ASP A 64 -18.15 -19.22 4.90
CA ASP A 64 -18.17 -20.44 5.70
C ASP A 64 -18.34 -20.09 7.19
N TYR A 65 -19.59 -20.11 7.65
CA TYR A 65 -19.99 -19.88 9.03
C TYR A 65 -19.35 -20.86 10.04
N ARG A 66 -18.81 -21.99 9.61
CA ARG A 66 -18.10 -22.91 10.53
C ARG A 66 -16.64 -22.53 10.72
N SER A 67 -16.04 -21.92 9.70
CA SER A 67 -14.68 -21.40 9.76
C SER A 67 -14.63 -20.08 10.52
N ARG A 68 -15.68 -19.24 10.40
CA ARG A 68 -15.85 -17.99 11.14
C ARG A 68 -17.24 -17.96 11.76
N ARG A 69 -17.35 -18.46 13.00
CA ARG A 69 -18.61 -18.46 13.75
C ARG A 69 -18.90 -17.07 14.25
N PRO A 70 -19.98 -16.41 13.80
CA PRO A 70 -20.31 -15.09 14.29
C PRO A 70 -20.70 -15.18 15.77
N LEU A 71 -20.38 -14.12 16.50
CA LEU A 71 -20.63 -14.08 17.94
C LEU A 71 -22.14 -13.96 18.19
N MET A 72 -22.58 -14.63 19.25
CA MET A 72 -23.95 -14.49 19.76
C MET A 72 -23.86 -14.05 21.21
N THR A 73 -24.69 -13.08 21.58
CA THR A 73 -24.79 -12.63 22.96
C THR A 73 -25.83 -13.51 23.66
N PHE A 74 -25.39 -14.23 24.70
CA PHE A 74 -26.28 -14.95 25.61
C PHE A 74 -26.45 -14.12 26.88
N ASP A 75 -27.61 -13.50 27.05
CA ASP A 75 -27.94 -12.74 28.26
C ASP A 75 -28.73 -13.62 29.21
N SER A 76 -28.02 -14.11 30.24
CA SER A 76 -28.54 -14.84 31.40
C SER A 76 -29.28 -16.16 31.09
N ASP A 77 -30.40 -16.11 30.37
CA ASP A 77 -31.28 -17.23 30.04
C ASP A 77 -31.78 -17.22 28.58
N HIS A 78 -31.39 -16.26 27.75
CA HIS A 78 -31.78 -16.17 26.34
C HIS A 78 -30.66 -15.65 25.44
N TYR A 79 -30.74 -15.96 24.15
CA TYR A 79 -29.90 -15.31 23.15
C TYR A 79 -30.49 -13.93 22.85
N ALA A 80 -29.71 -12.88 23.11
CA ALA A 80 -30.12 -11.49 23.03
C ALA A 80 -29.70 -10.82 21.71
N ASP A 81 -28.59 -11.27 21.12
CA ASP A 81 -28.01 -10.63 19.94
C ASP A 81 -27.21 -11.60 19.07
N TYR A 82 -27.04 -11.23 17.81
CA TYR A 82 -26.28 -11.94 16.80
C TYR A 82 -25.47 -10.94 16.00
N ASP A 83 -24.15 -11.10 16.03
CA ASP A 83 -23.23 -10.29 15.24
C ASP A 83 -23.30 -10.75 13.77
N ASP A 84 -24.24 -10.17 13.01
CA ASP A 84 -24.48 -10.52 11.62
C ASP A 84 -23.22 -10.29 10.76
N PRO A 85 -22.60 -11.34 10.16
CA PRO A 85 -21.51 -11.11 9.23
C PRO A 85 -22.05 -10.32 8.05
N SER A 86 -21.38 -9.24 7.69
CA SER A 86 -21.84 -8.35 6.63
C SER A 86 -20.74 -8.13 5.60
N LEU A 87 -21.15 -7.91 4.36
CA LEU A 87 -20.29 -7.44 3.28
C LEU A 87 -21.09 -6.43 2.48
N VAL A 88 -20.72 -5.16 2.60
CA VAL A 88 -21.56 -4.03 2.25
C VAL A 88 -20.78 -3.02 1.44
N LEU A 89 -21.44 -2.46 0.43
CA LEU A 89 -20.95 -1.34 -0.35
C LEU A 89 -21.62 -0.07 0.16
N TYR A 90 -20.84 0.84 0.70
CA TYR A 90 -21.26 2.15 1.16
C TYR A 90 -20.89 3.19 0.12
N ARG A 91 -21.74 4.22 -0.04
CA ARG A 91 -21.35 5.50 -0.64
C ARG A 91 -21.06 6.47 0.49
N MET A 92 -19.92 7.11 0.42
CA MET A 92 -19.43 8.04 1.43
C MET A 92 -19.05 9.36 0.77
N THR A 93 -18.98 10.41 1.58
CA THR A 93 -18.45 11.71 1.17
C THR A 93 -17.25 12.04 2.03
N ASP A 94 -16.13 12.42 1.40
CA ASP A 94 -14.93 12.82 2.14
C ASP A 94 -15.10 14.20 2.82
N ALA A 95 -14.07 14.68 3.53
CA ALA A 95 -14.15 15.93 4.29
C ALA A 95 -14.32 17.20 3.42
N VAL A 96 -14.13 17.11 2.10
CA VAL A 96 -14.27 18.24 1.16
C VAL A 96 -15.43 18.08 0.17
N GLY A 97 -16.22 17.02 0.31
CA GLY A 97 -17.42 16.81 -0.50
C GLY A 97 -17.24 15.85 -1.69
N GLU A 98 -16.10 15.16 -1.81
CA GLU A 98 -15.86 14.23 -2.92
C GLU A 98 -16.50 12.86 -2.62
N PRO A 99 -17.38 12.34 -3.49
CA PRO A 99 -18.00 11.05 -3.28
C PRO A 99 -17.07 9.88 -3.63
N PHE A 100 -17.04 8.86 -2.78
CA PHE A 100 -16.36 7.60 -3.03
C PHE A 100 -17.16 6.41 -2.50
N LEU A 101 -16.78 5.20 -2.91
CA LEU A 101 -17.37 3.97 -2.39
C LEU A 101 -16.42 3.29 -1.42
N LEU A 102 -16.98 2.70 -0.36
CA LEU A 102 -16.28 1.79 0.54
C LEU A 102 -16.93 0.41 0.45
N LEU A 103 -16.17 -0.61 0.05
CA LEU A 103 -16.56 -2.01 0.16
C LEU A 103 -15.93 -2.59 1.41
N HIS A 104 -16.75 -2.86 2.42
CA HIS A 104 -16.28 -3.28 3.73
C HIS A 104 -17.08 -4.45 4.28
N GLY A 105 -16.40 -5.27 5.09
CA GLY A 105 -16.96 -6.41 5.78
C GLY A 105 -16.17 -7.68 5.54
N VAL A 106 -16.78 -8.84 5.79
CA VAL A 106 -16.11 -10.13 5.72
C VAL A 106 -15.63 -10.46 4.30
N GLU A 107 -14.37 -10.83 4.17
CA GLU A 107 -13.81 -11.40 2.95
C GLU A 107 -14.54 -12.69 2.61
N PRO A 108 -15.02 -12.89 1.37
CA PRO A 108 -15.67 -14.15 0.97
C PRO A 108 -14.73 -15.36 1.16
N ASP A 109 -15.24 -16.48 1.66
CA ASP A 109 -14.56 -17.80 1.61
C ASP A 109 -14.78 -18.47 0.25
N PHE A 110 -15.94 -18.22 -0.36
CA PHE A 110 -16.38 -18.88 -1.58
C PHE A 110 -16.53 -17.89 -2.75
N ARG A 111 -16.53 -18.45 -3.97
CA ARG A 111 -16.93 -17.75 -5.20
C ARG A 111 -16.16 -16.46 -5.53
N TRP A 112 -14.86 -16.38 -5.21
CA TRP A 112 -14.05 -15.16 -5.46
C TRP A 112 -14.21 -14.55 -6.86
N GLU A 113 -14.13 -15.35 -7.93
CA GLU A 113 -14.33 -14.83 -9.30
C GLU A 113 -15.76 -14.27 -9.51
N GLY A 114 -16.78 -14.90 -8.92
CA GLY A 114 -18.15 -14.40 -8.98
C GLY A 114 -18.35 -13.12 -8.16
N PHE A 115 -17.71 -13.03 -6.99
CA PHE A 115 -17.68 -11.83 -6.17
C PHE A 115 -16.97 -10.67 -6.89
N VAL A 116 -15.83 -10.92 -7.51
CA VAL A 116 -15.11 -9.93 -8.32
C VAL A 116 -15.99 -9.41 -9.47
N GLU A 117 -16.67 -10.30 -10.19
CA GLU A 117 -17.59 -9.91 -11.26
C GLU A 117 -18.77 -9.08 -10.72
N ALA A 118 -19.29 -9.42 -9.54
CA ALA A 118 -20.33 -8.63 -8.88
C ALA A 118 -19.84 -7.21 -8.51
N VAL A 119 -18.63 -7.09 -7.94
CA VAL A 119 -17.99 -5.80 -7.65
C VAL A 119 -17.76 -5.02 -8.94
N ARG A 120 -17.34 -5.67 -10.03
CA ARG A 120 -17.17 -5.02 -11.34
C ARG A 120 -18.50 -4.48 -11.88
N GLN A 121 -19.60 -5.22 -11.76
CA GLN A 121 -20.93 -4.76 -12.17
C GLN A 121 -21.40 -3.55 -11.37
N LEU A 122 -21.19 -3.56 -10.05
CA LEU A 122 -21.46 -2.42 -9.18
C LEU A 122 -20.57 -1.22 -9.57
N GLY A 123 -19.28 -1.45 -9.79
CA GLY A 123 -18.34 -0.43 -10.24
C GLY A 123 -18.78 0.25 -11.53
N LEU A 124 -19.25 -0.52 -12.53
CA LEU A 124 -19.82 0.04 -13.76
C LEU A 124 -21.09 0.85 -13.51
N ALA A 125 -21.97 0.39 -12.61
CA ALA A 125 -23.22 1.08 -12.29
C ALA A 125 -22.99 2.44 -11.58
N PHE A 126 -21.94 2.54 -10.77
CA PHE A 126 -21.59 3.75 -10.01
C PHE A 126 -20.41 4.54 -10.61
N GLY A 127 -19.95 4.17 -11.82
CA GLY A 127 -18.91 4.92 -12.53
C GLY A 127 -17.51 4.84 -11.92
N VAL A 128 -17.20 3.78 -11.17
CA VAL A 128 -15.87 3.51 -10.61
C VAL A 128 -14.85 3.39 -11.74
N ARG A 129 -13.73 4.10 -11.58
CA ARG A 129 -12.56 4.05 -12.48
C ARG A 129 -11.29 3.66 -11.75
N ARG A 130 -11.24 3.91 -10.44
CA ARG A 130 -10.07 3.67 -9.59
C ARG A 130 -10.44 2.79 -8.40
N VAL A 131 -9.54 1.92 -8.00
CA VAL A 131 -9.68 1.04 -6.84
C VAL A 131 -8.47 1.22 -5.94
N VAL A 132 -8.71 1.39 -4.63
CA VAL A 132 -7.66 1.49 -3.62
C VAL A 132 -7.88 0.46 -2.50
N SER A 133 -6.80 -0.11 -1.95
CA SER A 133 -6.85 -0.81 -0.66
C SER A 133 -5.61 -0.50 0.17
N ALA A 134 -5.74 -0.65 1.49
CA ALA A 134 -4.66 -0.53 2.45
C ALA A 134 -4.76 -1.64 3.48
N HIS A 135 -3.64 -2.26 3.83
CA HIS A 135 -3.57 -3.31 4.84
C HIS A 135 -2.18 -3.38 5.48
N GLY A 136 -2.08 -3.99 6.65
CA GLY A 136 -0.79 -4.22 7.31
C GLY A 136 -0.18 -5.58 6.99
N ILE A 137 1.15 -5.60 6.86
CA ILE A 137 1.95 -6.83 6.72
C ILE A 137 3.03 -6.89 7.82
N PRO A 138 3.24 -8.05 8.47
CA PRO A 138 4.22 -8.19 9.53
C PRO A 138 5.63 -8.23 8.94
N MET A 139 6.50 -7.39 9.46
CA MET A 139 7.88 -7.22 9.01
C MET A 139 8.85 -7.18 10.20
N ALA A 140 10.11 -7.50 9.93
CA ALA A 140 11.21 -7.37 10.89
C ALA A 140 11.68 -5.90 10.98
N VAL A 141 10.79 -5.03 11.45
CA VAL A 141 11.03 -3.58 11.66
C VAL A 141 10.66 -3.18 13.09
N PRO A 142 11.30 -2.15 13.68
CA PRO A 142 10.92 -1.64 14.99
C PRO A 142 9.79 -0.59 14.91
N HIS A 143 8.96 -0.47 15.95
CA HIS A 143 7.94 0.59 16.06
C HIS A 143 8.53 1.99 16.32
N THR A 144 9.81 2.08 16.67
CA THR A 144 10.55 3.31 16.99
C THR A 144 11.17 4.01 15.77
N ARG A 145 10.88 3.54 14.56
CA ARG A 145 11.35 4.13 13.29
C ARG A 145 10.16 4.50 12.41
N PRO A 146 10.35 5.37 11.38
CA PRO A 146 9.28 5.71 10.47
C PRO A 146 8.64 4.47 9.85
N VAL A 147 7.31 4.44 9.85
CA VAL A 147 6.52 3.32 9.33
C VAL A 147 6.82 3.15 7.84
N GLY A 148 7.33 1.97 7.48
CA GLY A 148 7.58 1.60 6.09
C GLY A 148 6.29 1.17 5.38
N MET A 149 6.29 1.20 4.04
CA MET A 149 5.21 0.66 3.25
C MET A 149 5.71 0.17 1.89
N THR A 150 5.01 -0.79 1.32
CA THR A 150 5.16 -1.19 -0.08
C THR A 150 3.95 -0.69 -0.85
N ARG A 151 4.16 0.21 -1.81
CA ARG A 151 3.10 0.64 -2.72
C ARG A 151 3.00 -0.32 -3.91
N PHE A 152 1.78 -0.63 -4.34
CA PHE A 152 1.51 -1.45 -5.51
C PHE A 152 0.44 -0.81 -6.38
N ALA A 153 0.50 -1.03 -7.69
CA ALA A 153 -0.48 -0.52 -8.64
C ALA A 153 -0.48 -1.34 -9.94
N SER A 154 -1.60 -1.27 -10.65
CA SER A 154 -1.77 -1.74 -12.03
C SER A 154 -0.92 -0.97 -13.04
N ASP A 155 -0.64 0.30 -12.77
CA ASP A 155 0.24 1.15 -13.56
C ASP A 155 1.40 1.67 -12.70
N ARG A 156 2.62 1.44 -13.16
CA ARG A 156 3.84 1.83 -12.45
C ARG A 156 3.98 3.35 -12.35
N GLU A 157 3.46 4.12 -13.30
CA GLU A 157 3.58 5.58 -13.29
C GLU A 157 2.91 6.21 -12.06
N LEU A 158 1.89 5.55 -11.51
CA LEU A 158 1.19 5.98 -10.29
C LEU A 158 2.02 5.86 -9.02
N LEU A 159 3.11 5.08 -9.07
CA LEU A 159 3.97 4.85 -7.92
C LEU A 159 5.10 5.89 -7.82
N GLY A 160 5.28 6.75 -8.83
CA GLY A 160 6.35 7.76 -8.86
C GLY A 160 7.75 7.14 -8.72
N GLU A 161 8.66 7.85 -8.04
CA GLU A 161 10.04 7.39 -7.79
C GLU A 161 10.16 6.32 -6.68
N HIS A 162 9.07 5.63 -6.34
CA HIS A 162 9.10 4.60 -5.32
C HIS A 162 9.99 3.42 -5.74
N THR A 163 11.00 3.11 -4.92
CA THR A 163 11.90 1.97 -5.15
C THR A 163 11.29 0.71 -4.53
N PRO A 164 10.92 -0.31 -5.33
CA PRO A 164 10.37 -1.55 -4.78
C PRO A 164 11.38 -2.25 -3.88
N ILE A 165 10.96 -2.61 -2.66
CA ILE A 165 11.78 -3.41 -1.74
C ILE A 165 11.70 -4.92 -2.04
N PHE A 166 10.66 -5.34 -2.75
CA PHE A 166 10.46 -6.73 -3.16
C PHE A 166 10.69 -6.88 -4.66
N GLY A 167 11.31 -7.99 -5.05
CA GLY A 167 11.30 -8.48 -6.43
C GLY A 167 10.08 -9.35 -6.69
N SER A 168 10.23 -10.33 -7.60
CA SER A 168 9.18 -11.33 -7.83
C SER A 168 9.09 -12.30 -6.66
N VAL A 169 7.93 -12.30 -5.97
CA VAL A 169 7.63 -13.18 -4.84
C VAL A 169 6.27 -13.84 -5.05
N LYS A 170 6.09 -15.06 -4.52
CA LYS A 170 4.79 -15.74 -4.49
C LYS A 170 4.18 -15.58 -3.11
N VAL A 171 2.98 -15.04 -3.05
CA VAL A 171 2.22 -14.86 -1.80
C VAL A 171 0.88 -15.60 -1.90
N PRO A 172 0.29 -16.05 -0.78
CA PRO A 172 -1.09 -16.52 -0.77
C PRO A 172 -2.02 -15.44 -1.31
N GLY A 173 -2.98 -15.84 -2.14
CA GLY A 173 -3.99 -14.92 -2.66
C GLY A 173 -5.04 -14.56 -1.62
N SER A 174 -5.67 -13.42 -1.82
CA SER A 174 -6.86 -12.93 -1.10
C SER A 174 -7.89 -12.44 -2.13
N ALA A 175 -9.15 -12.31 -1.72
CA ALA A 175 -10.18 -11.71 -2.56
C ALA A 175 -9.85 -10.25 -2.93
N ASP A 176 -9.22 -9.50 -2.01
CA ASP A 176 -8.71 -8.14 -2.28
C ASP A 176 -7.63 -8.16 -3.38
N ALA A 177 -6.63 -9.03 -3.27
CA ALA A 177 -5.57 -9.12 -4.28
C ALA A 177 -6.13 -9.58 -5.64
N LEU A 178 -7.11 -10.49 -5.64
CA LEU A 178 -7.78 -10.91 -6.88
C LEU A 178 -8.62 -9.78 -7.49
N LEU A 179 -9.30 -8.96 -6.68
CA LEU A 179 -9.98 -7.75 -7.14
C LEU A 179 -9.00 -6.81 -7.85
N HIS A 180 -7.85 -6.52 -7.23
CA HIS A 180 -6.80 -5.69 -7.85
C HIS A 180 -6.36 -6.21 -9.22
N LEU A 181 -6.14 -7.53 -9.33
CA LEU A 181 -5.72 -8.15 -10.58
C LEU A 181 -6.82 -8.10 -11.65
N ARG A 182 -8.03 -8.58 -11.33
CA ARG A 182 -9.12 -8.72 -12.31
C ARG A 182 -9.72 -7.40 -12.75
N LEU A 183 -9.82 -6.42 -11.85
CA LEU A 183 -10.31 -5.09 -12.21
C LEU A 183 -9.28 -4.34 -13.07
N ALA A 184 -7.98 -4.54 -12.84
CA ALA A 184 -6.93 -4.04 -13.73
C ALA A 184 -7.00 -4.68 -15.13
N GLU A 185 -7.18 -6.00 -15.22
CA GLU A 185 -7.41 -6.69 -16.49
C GLU A 185 -8.66 -6.17 -17.24
N ALA A 186 -9.66 -5.69 -16.49
CA ALA A 186 -10.86 -5.05 -17.03
C ALA A 186 -10.69 -3.56 -17.39
N GLY A 187 -9.49 -3.00 -17.21
CA GLY A 187 -9.14 -1.62 -17.58
C GLY A 187 -9.40 -0.57 -16.51
N LEU A 188 -9.69 -0.96 -15.25
CA LEU A 188 -9.72 -0.04 -14.12
C LEU A 188 -8.31 0.20 -13.60
N THR A 189 -8.07 1.38 -13.04
CA THR A 189 -6.81 1.67 -12.37
C THR A 189 -6.87 1.19 -10.93
N THR A 190 -6.05 0.21 -10.58
CA THR A 190 -5.95 -0.32 -9.21
C THR A 190 -4.63 0.09 -8.55
N MET A 191 -4.66 0.40 -7.26
CA MET A 191 -3.51 0.83 -6.47
C MET A 191 -3.69 0.52 -4.98
N GLY A 192 -2.62 0.49 -4.20
CA GLY A 192 -2.76 0.29 -2.75
C GLY A 192 -1.44 0.28 -2.01
N VAL A 193 -1.54 0.10 -0.70
CA VAL A 193 -0.38 0.06 0.20
C VAL A 193 -0.42 -1.13 1.15
N ALA A 194 0.71 -1.80 1.28
CA ALA A 194 0.98 -2.77 2.32
C ALA A 194 1.90 -2.12 3.37
N VAL A 195 1.35 -1.76 4.52
CA VAL A 195 2.06 -1.06 5.60
C VAL A 195 2.90 -2.04 6.40
N HIS A 196 4.16 -1.71 6.64
CA HIS A 196 5.09 -2.58 7.36
C HIS A 196 4.88 -2.43 8.86
N VAL A 197 4.27 -3.44 9.46
CA VAL A 197 4.00 -3.49 10.90
C VAL A 197 5.06 -4.34 11.57
N PRO A 198 5.64 -3.90 12.71
CA PRO A 198 6.51 -4.75 13.51
C PRO A 198 5.83 -6.09 13.81
N HIS A 199 6.47 -7.20 13.47
CA HIS A 199 5.88 -8.53 13.61
C HIS A 199 5.37 -8.86 15.04
N TYR A 200 5.97 -8.28 16.08
CA TYR A 200 5.52 -8.42 17.47
C TYR A 200 4.27 -7.59 17.81
N LEU A 201 3.85 -6.67 16.93
CA LEU A 201 2.60 -5.91 17.00
C LEU A 201 1.56 -6.40 16.00
N ALA A 202 1.77 -7.54 15.33
CA ALA A 202 0.91 -7.97 14.24
C ALA A 202 -0.54 -8.25 14.69
N GLU A 203 -0.73 -8.78 15.91
CA GLU A 203 -2.04 -9.16 16.46
C GLU A 203 -2.72 -8.04 17.26
N ALA A 204 -2.02 -6.93 17.52
CA ALA A 204 -2.52 -5.79 18.27
C ALA A 204 -2.75 -4.59 17.34
N GLN A 205 -3.60 -3.65 17.75
CA GLN A 205 -3.74 -2.39 17.03
C GLN A 205 -2.43 -1.61 17.05
N PHE A 206 -1.92 -1.18 15.89
CA PHE A 206 -0.74 -0.32 15.77
C PHE A 206 -1.11 1.00 15.09
N GLY A 207 -1.52 1.98 15.89
CA GLY A 207 -2.12 3.23 15.39
C GLY A 207 -1.23 4.04 14.44
N ASP A 208 0.10 4.02 14.61
CA ASP A 208 1.01 4.70 13.68
C ASP A 208 0.93 4.11 12.26
N ALA A 209 0.67 2.80 12.14
CA ALA A 209 0.45 2.17 10.83
C ALA A 209 -0.91 2.52 10.22
N VAL A 210 -1.95 2.71 11.05
CA VAL A 210 -3.27 3.17 10.60
C VAL A 210 -3.18 4.60 10.05
N VAL A 211 -2.49 5.50 10.76
CA VAL A 211 -2.24 6.88 10.30
C VAL A 211 -1.45 6.88 8.99
N ALA A 212 -0.35 6.10 8.92
CA ALA A 212 0.44 6.00 7.70
C ALA A 212 -0.34 5.44 6.51
N ALA A 213 -1.28 4.51 6.75
CA ALA A 213 -2.17 4.00 5.72
C ALA A 213 -3.14 5.08 5.22
N ALA A 214 -3.77 5.83 6.13
CA ALA A 214 -4.67 6.92 5.80
C ALA A 214 -3.97 8.00 4.97
N ASP A 215 -2.78 8.43 5.39
CA ASP A 215 -1.95 9.40 4.67
C ASP A 215 -1.61 8.89 3.26
N ALA A 216 -1.20 7.63 3.13
CA ALA A 216 -0.87 7.05 1.84
C ALA A 216 -2.09 6.88 0.92
N VAL A 217 -3.28 6.60 1.47
CA VAL A 217 -4.53 6.57 0.70
C VAL A 217 -4.86 7.98 0.19
N MET A 218 -4.74 9.01 1.03
CA MET A 218 -4.95 10.41 0.61
C MET A 218 -3.96 10.79 -0.51
N ASP A 219 -2.67 10.47 -0.36
CA ASP A 219 -1.63 10.70 -1.37
C ASP A 219 -1.96 10.05 -2.72
N LEU A 220 -2.42 8.79 -2.71
CA LEU A 220 -2.69 8.01 -3.91
C LEU A 220 -3.97 8.44 -4.63
N THR A 221 -4.98 8.87 -3.87
CA THR A 221 -6.34 9.03 -4.39
C THR A 221 -6.77 10.48 -4.54
N GLY A 222 -6.20 11.38 -3.74
CA GLY A 222 -6.63 12.77 -3.58
C GLY A 222 -7.80 12.95 -2.60
N LEU A 223 -8.28 11.90 -1.94
CA LEU A 223 -9.29 12.02 -0.88
C LEU A 223 -8.76 12.84 0.30
N VAL A 224 -9.68 13.46 1.03
CA VAL A 224 -9.40 14.13 2.31
C VAL A 224 -10.08 13.37 3.45
N LEU A 225 -9.31 12.58 4.18
CA LEU A 225 -9.79 11.76 5.29
C LEU A 225 -9.54 12.45 6.65
N PRO A 226 -10.48 12.41 7.61
CA PRO A 226 -10.32 13.03 8.91
C PRO A 226 -9.37 12.21 9.81
N THR A 227 -8.08 12.55 9.92
CA THR A 227 -7.10 11.72 10.65
C THR A 227 -6.83 12.14 12.10
N ALA A 228 -7.47 13.20 12.61
CA ALA A 228 -7.15 13.75 13.93
C ALA A 228 -7.35 12.76 15.09
N GLU A 229 -8.43 11.98 15.05
CA GLU A 229 -8.70 10.95 16.07
C GLU A 229 -7.75 9.75 15.94
N LEU A 230 -7.42 9.35 14.71
CA LEU A 230 -6.41 8.31 14.44
C LEU A 230 -5.04 8.69 15.02
N VAL A 231 -4.61 9.94 14.83
CA VAL A 231 -3.35 10.46 15.38
C VAL A 231 -3.36 10.44 16.90
N SER A 232 -4.50 10.82 17.50
CA SER A 232 -4.66 10.79 18.96
C SER A 232 -4.61 9.36 19.50
N ALA A 233 -5.29 8.42 18.85
CA ALA A 233 -5.26 7.00 19.19
C ALA A 233 -3.86 6.39 19.02
N ALA A 234 -3.13 6.78 17.96
CA ALA A 234 -1.76 6.35 17.73
C ALA A 234 -0.81 6.77 18.86
N ALA A 235 -0.94 7.99 19.38
CA ALA A 235 -0.16 8.46 20.53
C ALA A 235 -0.43 7.64 21.81
N LEU A 236 -1.68 7.25 22.05
CA LEU A 236 -2.06 6.39 23.17
C LEU A 236 -1.47 4.99 23.02
N THR A 237 -1.55 4.40 21.83
CA THR A 237 -0.97 3.09 21.53
C THR A 237 0.55 3.09 21.69
N ARG A 238 1.23 4.14 21.21
CA ARG A 238 2.68 4.29 21.38
C ARG A 238 3.10 4.35 22.84
N SER A 239 2.36 5.11 23.66
CA SER A 239 2.62 5.20 25.10
C SER A 239 2.44 3.86 25.83
N ARG A 240 1.48 3.04 25.40
CA ARG A 240 1.27 1.68 25.93
C ARG A 240 2.44 0.76 25.57
N ILE A 241 2.88 0.79 24.31
CA ILE A 241 4.02 -0.02 23.85
C ILE A 241 5.29 0.33 24.65
N GLU A 242 5.58 1.62 24.84
CA GLU A 242 6.75 2.05 25.62
C GLU A 242 6.68 1.55 27.08
N ALA A 243 5.52 1.69 27.72
CA ALA A 243 5.33 1.23 29.09
C ALA A 243 5.49 -0.30 29.26
N GLU A 244 5.14 -1.07 28.24
CA GLU A 244 5.36 -2.53 28.22
C GLU A 244 6.84 -2.87 28.02
N LEU A 245 7.56 -2.12 27.19
CA LEU A 245 9.00 -2.31 26.96
C LEU A 245 9.84 -1.95 28.17
N GLU A 246 9.49 -0.90 28.91
CA GLU A 246 10.15 -0.53 30.17
C GLU A 246 10.13 -1.66 31.22
N GLN A 247 9.13 -2.53 31.14
CA GLN A 247 8.95 -3.65 32.05
C GLN A 247 9.60 -4.95 31.55
N ASN A 248 10.12 -4.97 30.33
CA ASN A 248 10.62 -6.18 29.66
C ASN A 248 11.94 -5.92 28.92
N GLU A 249 13.05 -6.16 29.62
CA GLU A 249 14.41 -5.99 29.08
C GLU A 249 14.68 -6.86 27.84
N GLU A 250 14.18 -8.10 27.80
CA GLU A 250 14.35 -8.98 26.64
C GLU A 250 13.65 -8.43 25.40
N ALA A 251 12.43 -7.90 25.56
CA ALA A 251 11.72 -7.24 24.48
C ALA A 251 12.47 -5.99 23.99
N ARG A 252 13.06 -5.22 24.92
CA ARG A 252 13.89 -4.07 24.58
C ARG A 252 15.11 -4.46 23.75
N GLU A 253 15.86 -5.48 24.13
CA GLU A 253 17.00 -5.99 23.35
C GLU A 253 16.60 -6.39 21.92
N VAL A 254 15.42 -7.03 21.76
CA VAL A 254 14.87 -7.37 20.45
C VAL A 254 14.57 -6.12 19.62
N VAL A 255 13.96 -5.09 20.22
CA VAL A 255 13.70 -3.81 19.54
C VAL A 255 15.01 -3.14 19.12
N GLU A 256 15.99 -3.03 20.01
CA GLU A 256 17.31 -2.44 19.70
C GLU A 256 18.01 -3.19 18.56
N GLY A 257 17.92 -4.52 18.53
CA GLY A 257 18.45 -5.33 17.42
C GLY A 257 17.69 -5.12 16.09
N LEU A 258 16.41 -4.77 16.12
CA LEU A 258 15.64 -4.39 14.92
C LEU A 258 15.99 -2.98 14.44
N GLU A 259 16.20 -2.04 15.36
CA GLU A 259 16.67 -0.69 15.07
C GLU A 259 18.01 -0.69 14.33
N GLN A 260 19.01 -1.42 14.84
CA GLN A 260 20.32 -1.52 14.19
C GLN A 260 20.22 -2.06 12.76
N ARG A 261 19.37 -3.08 12.53
CA ARG A 261 19.13 -3.66 11.21
C ARG A 261 18.43 -2.66 10.27
N TYR A 262 17.44 -1.95 10.77
CA TYR A 262 16.73 -0.92 10.00
C TYR A 262 17.67 0.21 9.59
N ASP A 263 18.42 0.76 10.54
CA ASP A 263 19.33 1.88 10.30
C ASP A 263 20.41 1.51 9.28
N HIS A 264 20.99 0.30 9.39
CA HIS A 264 21.94 -0.22 8.40
C HIS A 264 21.31 -0.39 7.01
N PHE A 265 20.07 -0.86 6.92
CA PHE A 265 19.35 -0.99 5.64
C PHE A 265 19.13 0.37 4.97
N VAL A 266 18.66 1.38 5.73
CA VAL A 266 18.41 2.74 5.24
C VAL A 266 19.70 3.41 4.78
N GLU A 267 20.79 3.28 5.53
CA GLU A 267 22.10 3.79 5.11
C GLU A 267 22.56 3.17 3.78
N GLY A 268 22.40 1.84 3.64
CA GLY A 268 22.71 1.13 2.40
C GLY A 268 21.89 1.62 1.21
N GLN A 269 20.60 1.89 1.41
CA GLN A 269 19.72 2.42 0.36
C GLN A 269 20.09 3.85 -0.03
N ARG A 270 20.39 4.73 0.93
CA ARG A 270 20.86 6.09 0.66
C ARG A 270 22.14 6.09 -0.16
N ARG A 271 23.13 5.24 0.19
CA ARG A 271 24.37 5.10 -0.59
C ARG A 271 24.10 4.65 -2.02
N ARG A 272 23.23 3.64 -2.23
CA ARG A 272 22.85 3.20 -3.59
C ARG A 272 22.17 4.31 -4.40
N SER A 273 21.27 5.07 -3.77
CA SER A 273 20.58 6.20 -4.42
C SER A 273 21.55 7.30 -4.83
N LEU A 274 22.52 7.66 -3.97
CA LEU A 274 23.58 8.62 -4.31
C LEU A 274 24.44 8.14 -5.48
N LEU A 275 24.86 6.87 -5.47
CA LEU A 275 25.63 6.28 -6.58
C LEU A 275 24.82 6.24 -7.88
N ALA A 276 23.53 5.95 -7.81
CA ALA A 276 22.64 5.98 -8.97
C ALA A 276 22.48 7.42 -9.51
N ALA A 277 22.36 8.41 -8.63
CA ALA A 277 22.31 9.83 -9.00
C ALA A 277 23.64 10.34 -9.58
N GLU A 278 24.79 9.82 -9.13
CA GLU A 278 26.09 10.09 -9.73
C GLU A 278 26.24 9.43 -11.10
N ALA A 279 25.81 8.17 -11.25
CA ALA A 279 25.83 7.46 -12.52
C ALA A 279 24.93 8.13 -13.57
N ALA A 280 23.77 8.67 -13.18
CA ALA A 280 22.89 9.44 -14.06
C ALA A 280 23.48 10.79 -14.52
N LYS A 281 24.53 11.28 -13.84
CA LYS A 281 25.27 12.51 -14.23
C LYS A 281 26.49 12.22 -15.09
N LEU A 282 26.86 10.95 -15.30
CA LEU A 282 27.93 10.59 -16.21
C LEU A 282 27.39 10.70 -17.65
N PRO A 283 28.12 11.36 -18.56
CA PRO A 283 27.72 11.43 -19.95
C PRO A 283 27.60 10.01 -20.54
N SER A 284 26.57 9.81 -21.35
CA SER A 284 26.32 8.57 -22.06
C SER A 284 27.44 8.25 -23.05
N ALA A 285 27.54 6.97 -23.47
CA ALA A 285 28.54 6.56 -24.44
C ALA A 285 28.44 7.34 -25.77
N ASP A 286 27.22 7.73 -26.15
CA ASP A 286 26.95 8.51 -27.35
C ASP A 286 27.40 9.97 -27.17
N GLU A 287 27.16 10.59 -26.01
CA GLU A 287 27.66 11.94 -25.69
C GLU A 287 29.19 11.99 -25.60
N ILE A 288 29.81 10.93 -25.07
CA ILE A 288 31.27 10.77 -25.07
C ILE A 288 31.79 10.59 -26.50
N GLY A 289 31.05 9.86 -27.35
CA GLY A 289 31.35 9.66 -28.77
C GLY A 289 31.29 10.97 -29.56
N GLU A 290 30.21 11.75 -29.41
CA GLU A 290 30.06 13.06 -30.06
C GLU A 290 31.12 14.07 -29.58
N ALA A 291 31.45 14.07 -28.28
CA ALA A 291 32.52 14.93 -27.76
C ALA A 291 33.90 14.52 -28.30
N LEU A 292 34.15 13.23 -28.49
CA LEU A 292 35.38 12.71 -29.08
C LEU A 292 35.46 13.01 -30.58
N GLU A 293 34.37 12.86 -31.32
CA GLU A 293 34.29 13.22 -32.74
C GLU A 293 34.46 14.74 -32.95
N ALA A 294 33.85 15.57 -32.11
CA ALA A 294 34.04 17.01 -32.12
C ALA A 294 35.49 17.41 -31.81
N PHE A 295 36.15 16.71 -30.88
CA PHE A 295 37.57 16.91 -30.57
C PHE A 295 38.50 16.49 -31.72
N LEU A 296 38.19 15.37 -32.39
CA LEU A 296 38.98 14.88 -33.54
C LEU A 296 38.73 15.68 -34.83
N ALA A 297 37.58 16.33 -34.95
CA ALA A 297 37.23 17.21 -36.07
C ALA A 297 37.92 18.59 -36.01
N ASP A 298 38.52 18.96 -34.87
CA ASP A 298 39.34 20.16 -34.72
C ASP A 298 40.85 19.80 -34.68
N PRO A 299 41.56 19.81 -35.82
CA PRO A 299 42.99 19.50 -35.88
C PRO A 299 43.90 20.60 -35.26
N GLY A 300 43.34 21.57 -34.51
CA GLY A 300 44.05 22.72 -33.96
C GLY A 300 44.74 22.54 -32.60
N VAL A 301 44.57 21.41 -31.90
CA VAL A 301 45.18 21.18 -30.56
C VAL A 301 46.13 19.97 -30.56
N ALA A 302 47.00 19.90 -31.57
CA ALA A 302 48.25 19.17 -31.44
C ALA A 302 49.31 20.14 -30.89
N GLY A 303 49.60 20.04 -29.59
CA GLY A 303 50.73 20.74 -28.97
C GLY A 303 52.05 20.41 -29.70
N PRO A 304 53.04 21.32 -29.67
CA PRO A 304 54.23 21.24 -30.51
C PRO A 304 54.99 19.92 -30.28
N ALA A 305 55.33 19.24 -31.38
CA ALA A 305 56.11 18.01 -31.38
C ALA A 305 57.48 18.23 -30.69
N PRO A 306 57.93 17.28 -29.83
CA PRO A 306 59.24 17.37 -29.21
C PRO A 306 60.36 17.32 -30.26
N GLN A 307 61.28 18.29 -30.21
CA GLN A 307 62.53 18.30 -30.98
C GLN A 307 63.41 17.13 -30.55
N GLU A 308 63.92 16.35 -31.51
CA GLU A 308 64.92 15.29 -31.26
C GLU A 308 66.22 15.89 -30.70
N PRO A 309 66.72 15.45 -29.54
CA PRO A 309 68.05 15.81 -29.06
C PRO A 309 69.12 14.97 -29.77
N GLY A 310 70.13 15.64 -30.33
CA GLY A 310 71.24 15.03 -31.05
C GLY A 310 72.12 14.09 -30.22
N GLU A 311 72.75 13.17 -30.92
CA GLU A 311 73.73 12.21 -30.43
C GLU A 311 74.89 12.90 -29.71
N GLY A 312 74.90 12.80 -28.37
CA GLY A 312 76.05 13.07 -27.52
C GLY A 312 76.85 11.78 -27.31
N THR A 313 78.04 11.75 -27.89
CA THR A 313 79.03 10.67 -27.78
C THR A 313 79.42 10.37 -26.33
N ASP A 314 79.36 9.09 -25.98
CA ASP A 314 79.87 8.49 -24.74
C ASP A 314 81.41 8.56 -24.70
N SER A 315 81.96 9.17 -23.65
CA SER A 315 83.36 9.09 -23.29
C SER A 315 83.46 8.52 -21.87
N ARG A 316 83.68 7.21 -21.78
CA ARG A 316 84.23 6.55 -20.59
C ARG A 316 85.60 5.99 -20.93
N ASP A 317 86.61 6.58 -20.30
CA ASP A 317 87.96 6.08 -20.23
C ASP A 317 88.13 5.46 -18.83
N SER A 318 88.14 4.13 -18.77
CA SER A 318 88.79 3.25 -17.77
C SER A 318 88.41 1.80 -18.05
#